data_AF-A0A4Y4B9D4-F1
#
_entry.id   AF-A0A4Y4B9D4-F1
#
_cell.length_a   1.000
_cell.length_b   1.000
_cell.length_c   1.000
_cell.angle_alpha   90.00
_cell.angle_beta   90.00
_cell.angle_gamma   90.00
#
_symmetry.space_group_name_H-M   'P 1'
#
loop_
_entity.id
_entity.type
_entity.pdbx_description
1 polymer ?
#
loop_
_entity_poly.entity_id
_entity_poly.type
_entity_poly.pdbx_seq_one_letter_code
_entity_poly.pdbx_strand_id
1 'polypeptide(L)'
;MGPRPLFTVGATAIVLAYVFVLLWSSEVWHVLVANLLIGVGIGFTFAAMPMIIMRSVPANETGASNGLNALFRSIGTSGASAVMGGVLAAMSIDIDGVAVPTRAAFEVCFWLAIAAGVIAMVLSLFIPKQRASEQHPSLPG
;
A
#
# COMPACT_ATOMS: atom_id res chain seq x y z
N MET A 1 -14.38 13.84 -0.95
CA MET A 1 -14.02 12.68 -1.80
C MET A 1 -14.43 11.41 -1.09
N GLY A 2 -15.06 10.46 -1.78
CA GLY A 2 -15.43 9.19 -1.17
C GLY A 2 -14.21 8.32 -0.83
N PRO A 3 -14.33 7.30 0.03
CA PRO A 3 -13.20 6.46 0.44
C PRO A 3 -12.57 5.67 -0.72
N ARG A 4 -13.38 5.23 -1.70
CA ARG A 4 -12.92 4.51 -2.90
C ARG A 4 -11.94 5.31 -3.77
N PRO A 5 -12.29 6.48 -4.31
CA PRO A 5 -11.39 7.22 -5.19
C PRO A 5 -10.08 7.62 -4.48
N LEU A 6 -10.12 7.85 -3.17
CA LEU A 6 -8.91 8.15 -2.39
C LEU A 6 -7.95 6.95 -2.36
N PHE A 7 -8.46 5.75 -2.12
CA PHE A 7 -7.67 4.52 -2.13
C PHE A 7 -7.15 4.20 -3.53
N THR A 8 -7.99 4.31 -4.56
CA THR A 8 -7.59 4.01 -5.94
C THR A 8 -6.48 4.95 -6.40
N VAL A 9 -6.59 6.25 -6.14
CA VAL A 9 -5.53 7.24 -6.48
C VAL A 9 -4.23 6.90 -5.76
N GLY A 10 -4.29 6.56 -4.46
CA GLY A 10 -3.12 6.17 -3.69
C GLY A 10 -2.42 4.92 -4.25
N ALA A 11 -3.20 3.87 -4.55
CA ALA A 11 -2.68 2.63 -5.14
C ALA A 11 -2.07 2.86 -6.53
N THR A 12 -2.74 3.65 -7.40
CA THR A 12 -2.23 3.99 -8.73
C THR A 12 -0.92 4.78 -8.64
N ALA A 13 -0.81 5.74 -7.71
CA ALA A 13 0.42 6.49 -7.51
C ALA A 13 1.60 5.59 -7.11
N ILE A 14 1.37 4.60 -6.25
CA ILE A 14 2.39 3.62 -5.85
C ILE A 14 2.83 2.75 -7.03
N VAL A 15 1.87 2.24 -7.82
CA VAL A 15 2.18 1.43 -9.01
C VAL A 15 3.00 2.23 -10.02
N LEU A 16 2.58 3.46 -10.31
CA LEU A 16 3.31 4.34 -11.23
C LEU A 16 4.72 4.65 -10.74
N ALA A 17 4.92 4.84 -9.43
CA ALA A 17 6.23 5.08 -8.86
C ALA A 17 7.18 3.89 -9.06
N TYR A 18 6.70 2.66 -8.84
CA TYR A 18 7.53 1.47 -9.05
C TYR A 18 7.82 1.21 -10.53
N VAL A 19 6.84 1.44 -11.42
CA VAL A 19 7.07 1.37 -12.88
C VAL A 19 8.10 2.40 -13.32
N PHE A 20 8.03 3.63 -12.79
CA PHE A 20 9.00 4.68 -13.08
C PHE A 20 10.42 4.28 -12.67
N VAL A 21 10.61 3.73 -11.47
CA VAL A 21 11.92 3.23 -11.01
C VAL A 21 12.43 2.08 -11.88
N LEU A 22 11.55 1.18 -12.32
CA LEU A 22 11.93 0.05 -13.16
C LEU A 22 12.47 0.52 -14.52
N LEU A 23 11.86 1.56 -15.11
CA LEU A 23 12.23 2.11 -16.41
C LEU A 23 13.41 3.09 -16.33
N TRP A 24 13.47 3.91 -15.26
CA TRP A 24 14.46 4.96 -15.05
C TRP A 24 15.10 4.81 -13.66
N SER A 25 16.19 4.04 -13.58
CA SER A 25 17.00 3.85 -12.35
C SER A 25 18.45 4.31 -12.49
N SER A 26 18.78 5.06 -13.54
CA SER A 26 20.17 5.43 -13.88
C SER A 26 20.74 6.55 -13.00
N GLU A 27 19.89 7.39 -12.43
CA GLU A 27 20.27 8.59 -11.68
C GLU A 27 19.61 8.61 -10.30
N VAL A 28 20.33 9.15 -9.30
CA VAL A 28 19.89 9.20 -7.89
C VAL A 28 18.57 9.95 -7.72
N TRP A 29 18.32 10.99 -8.53
CA TRP A 29 17.10 11.79 -8.42
C TRP A 29 15.83 10.99 -8.77
N HIS A 30 15.92 9.95 -9.61
CA HIS A 30 14.76 9.11 -9.92
C HIS A 30 14.23 8.39 -8.67
N VAL A 31 15.14 7.94 -7.81
CA VAL A 31 14.81 7.25 -6.55
C VAL A 31 14.14 8.22 -5.57
N LEU A 32 14.57 9.48 -5.53
CA LEU A 32 13.97 10.52 -4.70
C LEU A 32 12.52 10.82 -5.14
N VAL A 33 12.29 11.01 -6.44
CA VAL A 33 10.95 11.24 -7.00
C VAL A 33 10.03 10.06 -6.72
N ALA A 34 10.52 8.84 -6.90
CA ALA A 34 9.76 7.63 -6.62
C ALA A 34 9.36 7.52 -5.14
N ASN A 35 10.28 7.78 -4.20
CA ASN A 35 9.97 7.76 -2.77
C ASN A 35 8.92 8.81 -2.40
N LEU A 36 8.96 9.98 -3.04
CA LEU A 36 7.96 11.03 -2.82
C LEU A 36 6.57 10.59 -3.29
N LEU A 37 6.48 9.99 -4.48
CA LEU A 37 5.23 9.44 -5.01
C LEU A 37 4.69 8.28 -4.16
N ILE A 38 5.57 7.39 -3.69
CA ILE A 38 5.21 6.29 -2.78
C ILE A 38 4.66 6.88 -1.47
N GLY A 39 5.34 7.87 -0.87
CA GLY A 39 4.89 8.52 0.35
C GLY A 39 3.50 9.17 0.21
N VAL A 40 3.27 9.88 -0.89
CA VAL A 40 1.96 10.46 -1.21
C VAL A 40 0.89 9.38 -1.37
N GLY A 41 1.18 8.31 -2.11
CA GLY A 41 0.24 7.21 -2.34
C GLY A 41 -0.11 6.46 -1.05
N ILE A 42 0.87 6.23 -0.19
CA ILE A 42 0.69 5.66 1.15
C ILE A 42 -0.22 6.56 1.99
N GLY A 43 0.00 7.88 1.98
CA GLY A 43 -0.82 8.85 2.71
C GLY A 43 -2.30 8.80 2.30
N PHE A 44 -2.57 8.77 0.99
CA PHE A 44 -3.95 8.64 0.48
C PHE A 44 -4.61 7.31 0.88
N THR A 45 -3.85 6.22 0.84
CA THR A 45 -4.34 4.88 1.22
C THR A 45 -4.70 4.82 2.71
N PHE A 46 -3.84 5.38 3.58
CA PHE A 46 -4.12 5.45 5.02
C PHE A 46 -5.25 6.41 5.37
N ALA A 47 -5.43 7.49 4.64
CA ALA A 47 -6.57 8.37 4.85
C ALA A 47 -7.90 7.65 4.51
N ALA A 48 -7.90 6.75 3.52
CA ALA A 48 -9.09 6.03 3.08
C ALA A 48 -9.54 4.92 4.05
N MET A 49 -8.61 4.16 4.64
CA MET A 49 -8.93 2.97 5.44
C MET A 49 -9.81 3.23 6.69
N PRO A 50 -9.51 4.21 7.57
CA PRO A 50 -10.33 4.51 8.73
C PRO A 50 -11.74 4.95 8.33
N MET A 51 -11.83 5.72 7.23
CA MET A 51 -13.11 6.13 6.67
C MET A 51 -13.95 4.95 6.19
N ILE A 52 -13.35 3.86 5.71
CA ILE A 52 -14.10 2.65 5.33
C ILE A 52 -14.53 1.90 6.59
N ILE A 53 -13.59 1.66 7.52
CA ILE A 53 -13.84 0.86 8.73
C ILE A 53 -14.94 1.47 9.61
N MET A 54 -14.86 2.77 9.91
CA MET A 54 -15.86 3.45 10.75
C MET A 54 -17.26 3.49 10.12
N ARG A 55 -17.39 3.26 8.81
CA ARG A 55 -18.67 3.27 8.09
C ARG A 55 -19.30 1.90 7.95
N SER A 56 -18.54 0.82 8.20
CA SER A 56 -18.98 -0.56 7.98
C SER A 56 -19.31 -1.30 9.27
N VAL A 57 -19.07 -0.69 10.43
CA VAL A 57 -19.12 -1.38 11.73
C VAL A 57 -19.82 -0.49 12.77
N PRO A 58 -20.75 -1.04 13.60
CA PRO A 58 -21.38 -0.25 14.65
C PRO A 58 -20.36 0.37 15.61
N ALA A 59 -20.70 1.51 16.20
CA ALA A 59 -19.77 2.33 16.99
C ALA A 59 -19.15 1.58 18.20
N ASN A 60 -19.84 0.58 18.73
CA ASN A 60 -19.37 -0.26 19.83
C ASN A 60 -18.30 -1.31 19.40
N GLU A 61 -18.23 -1.64 18.11
CA GLU A 61 -17.34 -2.67 17.54
C GLU A 61 -16.17 -2.06 16.73
N THR A 62 -16.15 -0.73 16.56
CA THR A 62 -15.11 0.00 15.81
C THR A 62 -13.69 -0.26 16.35
N GLY A 63 -13.55 -0.45 17.67
CA GLY A 63 -12.28 -0.80 18.29
C GLY A 63 -11.75 -2.17 17.84
N ALA A 64 -12.62 -3.18 17.78
CA ALA A 64 -12.27 -4.51 17.29
C ALA A 64 -11.88 -4.49 15.81
N SER A 65 -12.57 -3.69 14.99
CA SER A 65 -12.27 -3.58 13.55
C SER A 65 -10.99 -2.82 13.26
N ASN A 66 -10.68 -1.76 14.01
CA ASN A 66 -9.38 -1.09 13.92
C ASN A 66 -8.24 -2.03 14.35
N GLY A 67 -8.45 -2.82 15.41
CA GLY A 67 -7.52 -3.86 15.83
C GLY A 67 -7.28 -4.90 14.72
N LEU A 68 -8.35 -5.43 14.12
CA LEU A 68 -8.26 -6.38 13.01
C LEU A 68 -7.52 -5.79 11.80
N ASN A 69 -7.77 -4.53 11.45
CA ASN A 69 -7.03 -3.84 10.39
C ASN A 69 -5.53 -3.71 10.72
N ALA A 70 -5.20 -3.35 11.97
CA ALA A 70 -3.81 -3.29 12.42
C ALA A 70 -3.12 -4.66 12.37
N LEU A 71 -3.84 -5.74 12.72
CA LEU A 71 -3.35 -7.12 12.62
C LEU A 71 -3.05 -7.51 11.18
N PHE A 72 -4.00 -7.31 10.25
CA PHE A 72 -3.78 -7.60 8.83
C PHE A 72 -2.65 -6.77 8.24
N ARG A 73 -2.56 -5.49 8.61
CA ARG A 73 -1.45 -4.62 8.22
C ARG A 73 -0.12 -5.17 8.72
N SER A 74 -0.04 -5.59 9.99
CA SER A 74 1.17 -6.14 10.59
C SER A 74 1.61 -7.44 9.90
N ILE A 75 0.67 -8.37 9.69
CA ILE A 75 0.91 -9.63 8.96
C ILE A 75 1.40 -9.32 7.53
N GLY A 76 0.75 -8.39 6.83
CA GLY A 76 1.13 -7.96 5.50
C GLY A 76 2.53 -7.37 5.45
N THR A 77 2.87 -6.45 6.36
CA THR A 77 4.20 -5.85 6.42
C THR A 77 5.29 -6.86 6.77
N SER A 78 5.02 -7.77 7.71
CA SER A 78 5.96 -8.82 8.11
C SER A 78 6.20 -9.79 6.95
N GLY A 79 5.14 -10.32 6.34
CA GLY A 79 5.22 -11.20 5.19
C GLY A 79 5.93 -10.55 4.00
N ALA A 80 5.61 -9.29 3.68
CA ALA A 80 6.28 -8.54 2.62
C ALA A 80 7.78 -8.38 2.91
N SER A 81 8.15 -8.02 4.15
CA SER A 81 9.56 -7.88 4.53
C SER A 81 10.33 -9.20 4.44
N ALA A 82 9.72 -10.32 4.85
CA ALA A 82 10.31 -11.64 4.74
C ALA A 82 10.52 -12.07 3.28
N VAL A 83 9.51 -11.86 2.42
CA VAL A 83 9.62 -12.18 0.98
C VAL A 83 10.69 -11.32 0.31
N MET A 84 10.68 -10.00 0.54
CA MET A 84 11.66 -9.08 -0.07
C MET A 84 13.07 -9.37 0.41
N GLY A 85 13.26 -9.59 1.72
CA GLY A 85 14.56 -9.98 2.28
C GLY A 85 15.04 -11.33 1.75
N GLY A 86 14.15 -12.31 1.64
CA GLY A 86 14.45 -13.63 1.09
C GLY A 86 14.87 -13.58 -0.38
N VAL A 87 14.20 -12.76 -1.20
CA VAL A 87 14.58 -12.55 -2.62
C VAL A 87 15.97 -11.91 -2.72
N LEU A 88 16.22 -10.85 -1.95
CA LEU A 88 17.53 -10.18 -1.94
C LEU A 88 18.63 -11.15 -1.51
N ALA A 89 18.41 -11.92 -0.45
CA ALA A 89 19.37 -12.91 0.04
C ALA A 89 19.61 -14.04 -0.97
N ALA A 90 18.55 -14.59 -1.58
CA ALA A 90 18.63 -15.69 -2.54
C ALA A 90 19.31 -15.30 -3.86
N MET A 91 19.27 -14.02 -4.23
CA MET A 91 19.85 -13.48 -5.46
C MET A 91 21.07 -12.58 -5.19
N SER A 92 21.74 -12.79 -4.05
CA SER A 92 23.01 -12.13 -3.72
C SER A 92 24.20 -12.91 -4.27
N ILE A 93 25.25 -12.19 -4.62
CA ILE A 93 26.56 -12.74 -4.96
C ILE A 93 27.56 -12.38 -3.86
N ASP A 94 28.52 -13.26 -3.61
CA ASP A 94 29.60 -12.98 -2.67
C ASP A 94 30.67 -12.14 -3.39
N ILE A 95 30.94 -10.96 -2.84
CA ILE A 95 32.04 -10.09 -3.25
C ILE A 95 32.87 -9.83 -1.99
N ASP A 96 34.07 -10.39 -1.95
CA ASP A 96 35.04 -10.19 -0.86
C ASP A 96 34.50 -10.59 0.54
N GLY A 97 33.71 -11.66 0.61
CA GLY A 97 33.10 -12.16 1.86
C GLY A 97 31.82 -11.41 2.25
N VAL A 98 31.35 -10.48 1.42
CA VAL A 98 30.11 -9.73 1.64
C VAL A 98 29.07 -10.14 0.61
N ALA A 99 27.91 -10.60 1.09
CA ALA A 99 26.76 -10.88 0.24
C ALA A 99 26.17 -9.57 -0.28
N VAL A 100 26.29 -9.31 -1.58
CA VAL A 100 25.77 -8.12 -2.26
C VAL A 100 24.61 -8.53 -3.17
N PRO A 101 23.39 -7.97 -2.98
CA PRO A 101 22.26 -8.25 -3.85
C PRO A 101 22.52 -7.81 -5.29
N THR A 102 22.22 -8.67 -6.25
CA THR A 102 22.35 -8.33 -7.66
C THR A 102 21.28 -7.33 -8.10
N ARG A 103 21.53 -6.61 -9.21
CA ARG A 103 20.52 -5.72 -9.82
C ARG A 103 19.21 -6.45 -10.12
N ALA A 104 19.30 -7.71 -10.57
CA ALA A 104 18.14 -8.55 -10.84
C ALA A 104 17.29 -8.81 -9.58
N ALA A 105 17.91 -8.92 -8.40
CA ALA A 105 17.20 -9.07 -7.13
C ALA A 105 16.28 -7.87 -6.85
N PHE A 106 16.79 -6.65 -7.07
CA PHE A 106 16.00 -5.42 -6.93
C PHE A 106 14.87 -5.34 -7.95
N GLU A 107 15.11 -5.73 -9.21
CA GLU A 107 14.06 -5.79 -10.24
C GLU A 107 12.92 -6.74 -9.86
N VAL A 108 13.24 -7.94 -9.35
CA VAL A 108 12.23 -8.89 -8.84
C VAL A 108 11.43 -8.27 -7.70
N CYS A 109 12.10 -7.62 -6.75
CA CYS A 109 11.45 -6.88 -5.66
C CYS A 109 10.49 -5.80 -6.16
N PHE A 110 10.88 -5.03 -7.19
CA PHE A 110 9.99 -4.03 -7.79
C PHE A 110 8.79 -4.66 -8.49
N TRP A 111 8.98 -5.76 -9.22
CA TRP A 111 7.88 -6.50 -9.85
C TRP A 111 6.89 -7.05 -8.82
N LEU A 112 7.37 -7.59 -7.69
CA LEU A 112 6.52 -8.04 -6.60
C LEU A 112 5.70 -6.88 -6.01
N ALA A 113 6.31 -5.72 -5.83
CA ALA A 113 5.62 -4.53 -5.33
C ALA A 113 4.57 -4.00 -6.32
N ILE A 114 4.88 -3.99 -7.62
CA ILE A 114 3.92 -3.64 -8.69
C ILE A 114 2.74 -4.62 -8.68
N ALA A 115 3.00 -5.92 -8.64
CA ALA A 115 1.97 -6.95 -8.62
C ALA A 115 1.05 -6.79 -7.40
N ALA A 116 1.62 -6.59 -6.21
CA ALA A 116 0.86 -6.33 -4.99
C ALA A 116 0.02 -5.04 -5.08
N GLY A 117 0.59 -3.97 -5.63
CA GLY A 117 -0.11 -2.69 -5.86
C GLY A 117 -1.27 -2.82 -6.84
N VAL A 118 -1.08 -3.56 -7.94
CA VAL A 118 -2.15 -3.85 -8.92
C VAL A 118 -3.26 -4.69 -8.28
N ILE A 119 -2.92 -5.72 -7.50
CA ILE A 119 -3.90 -6.51 -6.76
C ILE A 119 -4.69 -5.60 -5.81
N ALA A 120 -4.03 -4.73 -5.04
CA ALA A 120 -4.70 -3.78 -4.16
C ALA A 120 -5.62 -2.81 -4.92
N MET A 121 -5.17 -2.30 -6.07
CA MET A 121 -5.98 -1.45 -6.94
C MET A 121 -7.22 -2.19 -7.46
N VAL A 122 -7.08 -3.43 -7.92
CA VAL A 122 -8.19 -4.27 -8.39
C VAL A 122 -9.16 -4.56 -7.25
N LEU A 123 -8.68 -4.95 -6.07
CA LEU A 123 -9.50 -5.17 -4.88
C LEU A 123 -10.27 -3.91 -4.45
N SER A 124 -9.67 -2.73 -4.62
CA SER A 124 -10.33 -1.44 -4.36
C SER A 124 -11.58 -1.23 -5.23
N LEU A 125 -11.60 -1.76 -6.46
CA LEU A 125 -12.75 -1.67 -7.36
C LEU A 125 -13.96 -2.48 -6.86
N PHE A 126 -13.74 -3.50 -6.03
CA PHE A 126 -14.79 -4.31 -5.43
C PHE A 126 -15.35 -3.73 -4.13
N ILE A 127 -14.75 -2.67 -3.57
CA ILE A 127 -15.24 -2.02 -2.36
C ILE A 127 -16.66 -1.46 -2.65
N PRO A 128 -17.71 -1.86 -1.90
CA PRO A 128 -19.07 -1.39 -2.15
C PRO A 128 -19.20 0.13 -2.02
N LYS A 129 -19.96 0.76 -2.93
CA LYS A 129 -20.26 2.20 -2.89
C LYS A 129 -21.42 2.46 -1.93
N GLN A 130 -21.20 2.28 -0.63
CA GLN A 130 -22.26 2.54 0.36
C GLN A 130 -22.47 4.05 0.49
N ARG A 131 -23.71 4.49 0.20
CA ARG A 131 -24.13 5.89 0.32
C ARG A 131 -23.97 6.32 1.78
N ALA A 132 -23.39 7.51 1.98
CA ALA A 132 -23.41 8.16 3.28
C ALA A 132 -24.88 8.33 3.68
N SER A 133 -25.37 7.49 4.60
CA SER A 133 -26.56 7.84 5.34
C SER A 133 -26.18 9.00 6.23
N GLU A 134 -26.45 10.21 5.76
CA GLU A 134 -26.55 11.38 6.63
C GLU A 134 -27.57 11.02 7.72
N GLN A 135 -27.07 10.76 8.94
CA GLN A 135 -27.93 10.75 10.11
C GLN A 135 -28.48 12.17 10.24
N HIS A 136 -29.75 12.32 9.86
CA HIS A 136 -30.56 13.49 10.10
C HIS A 136 -30.54 13.75 11.61
N PRO A 137 -29.95 14.84 12.13
CA PRO A 137 -30.11 15.22 13.52
C PRO A 137 -31.56 15.69 13.69
N SER A 138 -32.44 14.78 14.13
CA SER A 138 -33.75 15.16 14.62
C SER A 138 -33.55 15.95 15.91
N LEU A 139 -33.74 17.27 15.81
CA LEU A 139 -33.78 18.18 16.95
C LEU A 139 -34.93 17.76 17.90
N PRO A 140 -34.71 17.71 19.22
CA PRO A 140 -35.80 17.69 20.18
C PRO A 140 -36.51 19.05 20.14
N GLY A 141 -37.81 19.04 19.85
CA GLY A 141 -38.72 20.17 20.05
C GLY A 141 -39.31 20.18 21.46
#